data_AF-A0A7J4PCR1-F1
#
_entry.id   AF-A0A7J4PCR1-F1
#
_cell.length_a   1.000
_cell.length_b   1.000
_cell.length_c   1.000
_cell.angle_alpha   90.00
_cell.angle_beta   90.00
_cell.angle_gamma   90.00
#
_symmetry.space_group_name_H-M   'P 1'
#
loop_
_entity.id
_entity.type
_entity.pdbx_description
1 polymer ?
#
loop_
_entity_poly.entity_id
_entity_poly.type
_entity_poly.pdbx_seq_one_letter_code
_entity_poly.pdbx_strand_id
1 'polypeptide(L)'
;KMDFEPTLKYLAILLTPSAGEEEANRLVREAAFSAGFTPSESHYKIDDFIKICEKLRDKGGRATMVGLTGVTQARCYRTLRGMDKK
;
A
#
# COMPACT_ATOMS: atom_id res chain seq x y z
N LYS A 1 -17.69 2.63 -3.10
CA LYS A 1 -16.75 1.64 -2.51
C LYS A 1 -15.51 1.69 -3.36
N MET A 2 -14.33 1.88 -2.77
CA MET A 2 -13.08 1.71 -3.51
C MET A 2 -12.69 0.25 -3.37
N ASP A 3 -12.55 -0.45 -4.49
CA ASP A 3 -12.05 -1.82 -4.48
C ASP A 3 -10.56 -1.80 -4.13
N PHE A 4 -10.11 -2.82 -3.40
CA PHE A 4 -8.71 -2.93 -3.02
C PHE A 4 -7.87 -3.29 -4.24
N GLU A 5 -6.84 -2.48 -4.50
CA GLU A 5 -5.81 -2.76 -5.49
C GLU A 5 -4.43 -2.69 -4.83
N PRO A 6 -3.55 -3.68 -5.05
CA PRO A 6 -2.19 -3.66 -4.52
C PRO A 6 -1.29 -2.75 -5.36
N THR A 7 -1.62 -1.46 -5.42
CA THR A 7 -0.91 -0.42 -6.19
C THR A 7 -0.45 0.72 -5.29
N LEU A 8 0.58 1.46 -5.71
CA LEU A 8 1.00 2.67 -4.99
C LEU A 8 -0.10 3.74 -5.00
N LYS A 9 -0.88 3.81 -6.08
CA LYS A 9 -2.02 4.70 -6.24
C LYS A 9 -3.06 4.50 -5.14
N TYR A 10 -3.37 3.25 -4.80
CA TYR A 10 -4.27 2.94 -3.69
C TYR A 10 -3.78 3.55 -2.37
N LEU A 11 -2.50 3.38 -2.04
CA LEU A 11 -1.91 3.93 -0.82
C LEU A 11 -1.85 5.47 -0.85
N ALA A 12 -1.54 6.07 -2.00
CA ALA A 12 -1.51 7.52 -2.16
C ALA A 12 -2.91 8.12 -1.93
N ILE A 13 -3.96 7.54 -2.52
CA ILE A 13 -5.35 7.99 -2.33
C ILE A 13 -5.76 7.97 -0.85
N LEU A 14 -5.31 6.98 -0.07
CA LEU A 14 -5.56 6.93 1.37
C LEU A 14 -4.81 7.99 2.18
N LEU A 15 -3.68 8.48 1.67
CA LEU A 15 -2.85 9.51 2.31
C LEU A 15 -3.23 10.94 1.89
N THR A 16 -3.71 11.13 0.66
CA THR A 16 -4.01 12.45 0.09
C THR A 16 -4.86 13.34 1.02
N PRO A 17 -5.93 12.86 1.68
CA PRO A 17 -6.74 13.70 2.56
C PRO A 17 -5.98 14.32 3.76
N SER A 18 -4.83 13.75 4.14
CA SER A 18 -4.04 14.21 5.28
C SER A 18 -2.73 14.88 4.89
N ALA A 19 -2.12 14.48 3.77
CA ALA A 19 -0.78 14.91 3.37
C ALA A 19 -0.78 15.85 2.15
N GLY A 20 -1.87 15.88 1.37
CA GLY A 20 -1.85 16.41 0.01
C GLY A 20 -1.29 15.40 -0.99
N GLU A 21 -1.58 15.60 -2.28
CA GLU A 21 -1.31 14.63 -3.33
C GLU A 21 0.20 14.43 -3.59
N GLU A 22 0.99 15.51 -3.66
CA GLU A 22 2.43 15.42 -3.89
C GLU A 22 3.14 14.67 -2.76
N GLU A 23 2.84 15.03 -1.51
CA GLU A 23 3.45 14.41 -0.34
C GLU A 23 3.01 12.95 -0.18
N ALA A 24 1.73 12.64 -0.42
CA ALA A 24 1.24 11.27 -0.45
C ALA A 24 2.02 10.41 -1.46
N ASN A 25 2.19 10.92 -2.68
CA ASN A 25 2.96 10.25 -3.74
C ASN A 25 4.43 10.09 -3.36
N ARG A 26 5.06 11.11 -2.76
CA ARG A 26 6.44 11.04 -2.29
C ARG A 26 6.60 9.93 -1.24
N LEU A 27 5.75 9.91 -0.22
CA LEU A 27 5.82 8.94 0.88
C LEU A 27 5.66 7.49 0.40
N VAL A 28 4.73 7.22 -0.52
CA VAL A 28 4.54 5.85 -1.05
C VAL A 28 5.68 5.43 -1.97
N ARG A 29 6.23 6.35 -2.78
CA ARG A 29 7.38 6.06 -3.64
C ARG A 29 8.63 5.79 -2.82
N GLU A 30 8.87 6.55 -1.76
CA GLU A 30 9.97 6.30 -0.82
C GLU A 30 9.80 4.98 -0.07
N ALA A 31 8.57 4.63 0.32
CA ALA A 31 8.29 3.35 0.95
C ALA A 31 8.56 2.19 -0.01
N ALA A 32 8.15 2.31 -1.28
CA ALA A 32 8.43 1.32 -2.32
C ALA A 32 9.93 1.14 -2.55
N PHE A 33 10.66 2.24 -2.67
CA PHE A 33 12.12 2.22 -2.81
C PHE A 33 12.80 1.59 -1.59
N SER A 34 12.38 1.96 -0.38
CA SER A 34 12.88 1.38 0.88
C SER A 34 12.57 -0.11 1.04
N ALA A 35 11.56 -0.61 0.32
CA ALA A 35 11.20 -2.02 0.27
C ALA A 35 11.97 -2.77 -0.83
N GLY A 36 12.84 -2.10 -1.58
CA GLY A 36 13.67 -2.68 -2.64
C GLY A 36 12.99 -2.72 -4.01
N PHE A 37 11.92 -1.95 -4.22
CA PHE A 37 11.18 -1.94 -5.48
C PHE A 37 11.37 -0.62 -6.23
N THR A 38 11.43 -0.71 -7.56
CA THR A 38 11.30 0.48 -8.42
C THR A 38 9.86 0.98 -8.35
N PRO A 39 9.62 2.23 -7.91
CA PRO A 39 8.26 2.75 -7.80
C PRO A 39 7.61 2.84 -9.19
N SER A 40 6.70 1.94 -9.46
CA SER A 40 5.84 1.94 -10.64
C SER A 40 4.37 1.91 -10.22
N GLU A 41 3.48 2.36 -11.10
CA GLU A 41 2.02 2.30 -10.88
C GLU A 41 1.43 0.91 -11.20
N SER A 42 2.28 -0.09 -11.46
CA SER A 42 1.83 -1.44 -11.78
C SER A 42 1.29 -2.19 -10.54
N HIS A 43 0.56 -3.28 -10.79
CA HIS A 43 0.06 -4.15 -9.73
C HIS A 43 1.22 -4.92 -9.09
N TYR A 44 1.40 -4.75 -7.78
CA TYR A 44 2.38 -5.52 -7.02
C TYR A 44 1.81 -6.88 -6.65
N LYS A 45 2.67 -7.91 -6.58
CA LYS A 45 2.31 -9.16 -5.90
C LYS A 45 1.96 -8.82 -4.45
N ILE A 46 1.00 -9.56 -3.87
CA ILE A 46 0.50 -9.24 -2.53
C ILE A 46 1.61 -9.20 -1.48
N ASP A 47 2.54 -10.15 -1.52
CA ASP A 47 3.64 -10.17 -0.53
C ASP A 47 4.62 -9.00 -0.73
N ASP A 48 4.80 -8.53 -1.96
CA ASP A 48 5.61 -7.35 -2.25
C ASP A 48 4.90 -6.06 -1.82
N PHE A 49 3.60 -5.97 -2.08
CA PHE A 49 2.76 -4.87 -1.60
C PHE A 49 2.76 -4.77 -0.06
N ILE A 50 2.72 -5.90 0.64
CA ILE A 50 2.81 -5.94 2.11
C ILE A 50 4.12 -5.33 2.61
N LYS A 51 5.26 -5.66 1.98
CA LYS A 51 6.56 -5.05 2.35
C LYS A 51 6.55 -3.54 2.16
N ILE A 52 5.92 -3.03 1.11
CA ILE A 52 5.77 -1.59 0.86
C ILE A 52 4.93 -0.95 1.98
N CYS A 53 3.80 -1.56 2.34
CA CYS A 53 2.96 -1.09 3.44
C CYS A 53 3.69 -1.10 4.79
N GLU A 54 4.58 -2.07 5.04
CA GLU A 54 5.42 -2.12 6.23
C GLU A 54 6.41 -0.96 6.26
N LYS A 55 7.08 -0.65 5.14
CA LYS A 55 7.96 0.54 5.05
C LYS A 55 7.20 1.85 5.20
N LEU A 56 5.98 1.92 4.68
CA LEU A 56 5.11 3.07 4.87
C LEU A 56 4.70 3.23 6.34
N ARG A 57 4.45 2.11 7.03
CA ARG A 57 4.08 2.12 8.45
C ARG A 57 5.17 2.76 9.32
N ASP A 58 6.42 2.48 8.98
CA ASP A 58 7.60 2.93 9.71
C ASP A 58 7.87 4.45 9.55
N LYS A 59 7.16 5.14 8.65
CA LYS A 59 7.28 6.61 8.44
C LYS A 59 6.54 7.47 9.48
N GLY A 60 5.73 6.87 10.36
CA GLY A 60 5.03 7.58 11.44
C GLY A 60 3.73 8.30 11.01
N GLY A 61 3.03 8.88 11.99
CA GLY A 61 1.82 9.68 11.76
C GLY A 61 0.72 8.94 11.00
N ARG A 62 0.10 9.61 10.01
CA ARG A 62 -0.96 9.01 9.19
C ARG A 62 -0.44 7.85 8.32
N ALA A 63 0.84 7.87 7.94
CA ALA A 63 1.45 6.80 7.16
C ALA A 63 1.47 5.47 7.92
N THR A 64 1.60 5.49 9.26
CA THR A 64 1.42 4.31 10.11
C THR A 64 0.04 3.67 9.94
N MET A 65 -1.02 4.47 10.00
CA MET A 65 -2.39 3.97 9.85
C MET A 65 -2.67 3.43 8.45
N VAL A 66 -2.18 4.11 7.41
CA VAL A 66 -2.35 3.67 6.02
C VAL A 66 -1.55 2.39 5.76
N GLY A 67 -0.32 2.30 6.27
CA GLY A 67 0.49 1.08 6.19
C GLY A 67 -0.22 -0.12 6.83
N LEU A 68 -0.74 0.03 8.06
CA LEU A 68 -1.51 -1.03 8.74
C LEU A 68 -2.77 -1.43 7.97
N THR A 69 -3.52 -0.44 7.46
CA THR A 69 -4.73 -0.68 6.66
C THR A 69 -4.39 -1.43 5.39
N GLY A 70 -3.33 -1.02 4.68
CA GLY A 70 -2.84 -1.67 3.46
C GLY A 70 -2.44 -3.12 3.70
N VAL A 71 -1.66 -3.42 4.76
CA VAL A 71 -1.33 -4.80 5.15
C VAL A 71 -2.58 -5.63 5.41
N THR A 72 -3.54 -5.08 6.13
CA THR A 72 -4.79 -5.78 6.49
C THR A 72 -5.60 -6.13 5.24
N GLN A 73 -5.82 -5.14 4.36
CA GLN A 73 -6.55 -5.34 3.11
C GLN A 73 -5.86 -6.35 2.19
N ALA A 74 -4.53 -6.27 2.07
CA ALA A 74 -3.74 -7.21 1.29
C ALA A 74 -3.84 -8.66 1.80
N ARG A 75 -3.82 -8.85 3.12
CA ARG A 75 -4.02 -10.17 3.74
C ARG A 75 -5.43 -10.70 3.53
N CYS A 76 -6.45 -9.86 3.71
CA CYS A 76 -7.85 -10.24 3.43
C CYS A 76 -8.04 -10.63 1.96
N TYR A 77 -7.51 -9.84 1.04
CA TYR A 77 -7.55 -10.11 -0.40
C TYR A 77 -6.90 -11.45 -0.76
N ARG A 78 -5.72 -11.75 -0.18
CA ARG A 78 -5.03 -13.04 -0.38
C ARG A 78 -5.90 -14.22 0.08
N THR A 79 -6.54 -14.10 1.24
CA THR A 79 -7.42 -15.15 1.78
C THR A 79 -8.63 -15.35 0.88
N LEU A 80 -9.34 -14.29 0.51
CA LEU A 80 -10.55 -14.37 -0.32
C LEU A 80 -10.24 -14.95 -1.72
N ARG A 81 -9.19 -14.47 -2.40
CA ARG A 81 -8.78 -15.04 -3.69
C ARG A 81 -8.20 -16.45 -3.61
N GLY A 82 -7.72 -16.86 -2.44
CA GLY A 82 -7.31 -18.25 -2.18
C GLY A 82 -8.50 -19.18 -1.94
N MET A 83 -9.63 -18.65 -1.46
CA MET A 83 -10.88 -19.38 -1.28
C MET A 83 -11.61 -19.59 -2.61
N ASP A 84 -11.59 -18.61 -3.52
CA ASP A 84 -12.18 -18.73 -4.87
C ASP A 84 -11.51 -19.80 -5.77
N LYS A 85 -10.34 -20.32 -5.35
CA LYS A 85 -9.60 -21.37 -6.07
C LYS A 85 -9.84 -22.78 -5.52
N LYS A 86 -10.78 -22.97 -4.60
CA LYS A 86 -11.21 -24.27 -4.06
C LYS A 86 -12.65 -24.55 -4.43
#